data_AF-A0A9D7SZ50-F1
#
_entry.id   AF-A0A9D7SZ50-F1
#
_cell.length_a   1.000
_cell.length_b   1.000
_cell.length_c   1.000
_cell.angle_alpha   90.00
_cell.angle_beta   90.00
_cell.angle_gamma   90.00
#
_symmetry.space_group_name_H-M   'P 1'
#
loop_
_entity.id
_entity.type
_entity.pdbx_description
1 polymer ?
#
loop_
_entity_poly.entity_id
_entity_poly.type
_entity_poly.pdbx_seq_one_letter_code
_entity_poly.pdbx_strand_id
1 'polypeptide(L)'
;MISRKYNILIVSLGICLLSFISSCIDESDGTAGKLNLPVLHVSDVTTTEGDEDKVIHLDITLTGDNTTNVIVTLAAIPGSAVTPDDYTLLNGGQIIFLKGETTKTIDIKIKADEGKEPQESFQLKLYNPQNCTIEKDLILVTINDDDDNVAGLNIPSGGASSPDHYDGYNLVWRDEFVGDVLNSADWSFETGNGCPDNCGWGNNESQYYRSDNTSIVNGHLVITAKKQQYGGFDYTSSRLVTKGKQQFKFGRIDIRAALPQGKGIWPALWMLGSNVDAVSWPACGEIDIMELTGDFPNRVVGTVHYGANLAQHQYNSVSKFTSGNDSYQENFTSTLSIGKTILFNSLSMMKFILRSHLQISMVSPGPLTNTSSLFSMWP
;
A
#
# COMPACT_ATOMS: atom_id res chain seq x y z
N MET A 1 5.86 38.56 54.66
CA MET A 1 4.92 37.48 54.28
C MET A 1 5.73 36.30 53.76
N ILE A 2 5.68 35.20 54.52
CA ILE A 2 6.01 33.80 54.19
C ILE A 2 7.45 33.51 53.72
N SER A 3 8.27 33.02 54.66
CA SER A 3 9.49 32.25 54.42
C SER A 3 9.16 30.77 54.19
N ARG A 4 9.70 30.15 53.13
CA ARG A 4 9.69 28.68 52.96
C ARG A 4 10.87 28.07 53.69
N LYS A 5 10.57 27.21 54.68
CA LYS A 5 11.55 26.35 55.37
C LYS A 5 11.62 24.99 54.66
N TYR A 6 12.84 24.50 54.49
CA TYR A 6 13.18 23.15 54.10
C TYR A 6 12.82 22.17 55.22
N ASN A 7 12.10 21.09 54.92
CA ASN A 7 11.88 19.97 55.84
C ASN A 7 12.85 18.83 55.48
N ILE A 8 13.80 18.62 56.38
CA ILE A 8 14.64 17.42 56.51
C ILE A 8 13.83 16.42 57.33
N LEU A 9 13.51 15.25 56.79
CA LEU A 9 12.89 14.16 57.54
C LEU A 9 13.97 13.15 57.95
N ILE A 10 14.23 13.12 59.26
CA ILE A 10 15.06 12.14 59.96
C ILE A 10 14.23 10.88 60.16
N VAL A 11 14.71 9.71 59.69
CA VAL A 11 14.12 8.41 60.05
C VAL A 11 15.04 7.73 61.07
N SER A 12 14.47 7.50 62.24
CA SER A 12 15.07 6.94 63.44
C SER A 12 15.36 5.44 63.29
N LEU A 13 16.57 5.05 63.70
CA LEU A 13 17.06 3.68 63.82
C LEU A 13 16.46 3.03 65.08
N GLY A 14 15.62 2.00 64.92
CA GLY A 14 15.06 1.20 66.02
C GLY A 14 15.78 -0.12 66.16
N ILE A 15 16.64 -0.24 67.18
CA ILE A 15 17.28 -1.49 67.62
C ILE A 15 16.26 -2.25 68.49
N CYS A 16 15.94 -3.49 68.12
CA CYS A 16 15.20 -4.42 69.00
C CYS A 16 16.01 -5.72 69.13
N LEU A 17 16.31 -6.08 70.38
CA LEU A 17 17.19 -7.16 70.79
C LEU A 17 16.43 -8.50 70.87
N LEU A 18 16.99 -9.50 70.18
CA LEU A 18 17.07 -10.95 70.47
C LEU A 18 16.13 -11.60 71.50
N SER A 19 15.45 -12.65 71.05
CA SER A 19 15.21 -13.87 71.83
C SER A 19 15.51 -15.11 70.97
N PHE A 20 16.52 -15.86 71.42
CA PHE A 20 16.96 -17.13 70.85
C PHE A 20 15.94 -18.24 71.15
N ILE A 21 15.57 -19.01 70.12
CA ILE A 21 15.19 -20.41 70.31
C ILE A 21 16.01 -21.21 69.30
N SER A 22 16.93 -21.99 69.84
CA SER A 22 17.74 -22.98 69.13
C SER A 22 16.88 -24.22 68.92
N SER A 23 16.72 -24.65 67.67
CA SER A 23 16.36 -26.03 67.36
C SER A 23 16.98 -26.45 66.03
N CYS A 24 17.93 -27.37 66.14
CA CYS A 24 18.49 -28.26 65.13
C CYS A 24 19.18 -27.60 63.93
N ILE A 25 20.48 -27.34 64.11
CA ILE A 25 21.47 -27.40 63.04
C ILE A 25 21.51 -28.85 62.58
N ASP A 26 21.00 -29.12 61.38
CA ASP A 26 21.49 -30.23 60.58
C ASP A 26 22.64 -29.65 59.75
N GLU A 27 23.82 -30.24 59.86
CA GLU A 27 25.01 -29.77 59.16
C GLU A 27 24.87 -30.05 57.67
N SER A 28 24.48 -29.04 56.88
CA SER A 28 24.84 -29.02 55.47
C SER A 28 26.12 -28.22 55.32
N ASP A 29 27.17 -28.94 54.93
CA ASP A 29 28.39 -28.43 54.33
C ASP A 29 28.20 -27.06 53.63
N GLY A 30 29.01 -26.08 54.04
CA GLY A 30 28.93 -24.67 53.62
C GLY A 30 29.20 -24.38 52.15
N THR A 31 28.86 -25.28 51.23
CA THR A 31 28.59 -24.98 49.83
C THR A 31 27.10 -24.82 49.66
N ALA A 32 26.59 -23.58 49.74
CA ALA A 32 25.29 -23.28 49.16
C ALA A 32 25.35 -23.69 47.69
N GLY A 33 24.79 -24.86 47.38
CA GLY A 33 24.78 -25.41 46.02
C GLY A 33 24.25 -24.34 45.08
N LYS A 34 24.87 -24.21 43.90
CA LYS A 34 24.40 -23.31 42.84
C LYS A 34 22.89 -23.53 42.69
N LEU A 35 22.09 -22.53 43.04
CA LEU A 35 20.64 -22.63 42.98
C LEU A 35 20.26 -22.90 41.53
N ASN A 36 19.73 -24.09 41.26
CA ASN A 36 19.35 -24.52 39.92
C ASN A 36 18.01 -23.88 39.56
N LEU A 37 18.04 -22.58 39.26
CA LEU A 37 16.86 -21.83 38.85
C LEU A 37 16.46 -22.22 37.42
N PRO A 38 15.16 -22.30 37.13
CA PRO A 38 14.72 -22.47 35.75
C PRO A 38 15.16 -21.26 34.89
N VAL A 39 15.44 -21.53 33.63
CA VAL A 39 15.93 -20.55 32.65
C VAL A 39 14.82 -20.22 31.68
N LEU A 40 14.57 -18.93 31.48
CA LEU A 40 13.60 -18.40 30.55
C LEU A 40 14.26 -18.16 29.18
N HIS A 41 13.63 -18.69 28.15
CA HIS A 41 14.04 -18.64 26.75
C HIS A 41 12.98 -17.96 25.90
N VAL A 42 13.43 -17.10 24.99
CA VAL A 42 12.58 -16.38 24.04
C VAL A 42 13.42 -15.97 22.83
N SER A 43 12.83 -16.03 21.63
CA SER A 43 13.50 -15.70 20.37
C SER A 43 12.98 -14.40 19.78
N ASP A 44 13.78 -13.80 18.90
CA ASP A 44 13.32 -12.66 18.09
C ASP A 44 12.18 -13.09 17.16
N VAL A 45 11.34 -12.13 16.79
CA VAL A 45 10.20 -12.36 15.92
C VAL A 45 10.32 -11.48 14.69
N THR A 46 10.08 -12.06 13.53
CA THR A 46 9.96 -11.33 12.26
C THR A 46 8.63 -11.68 11.65
N THR A 47 7.88 -10.66 11.26
CA THR A 47 6.57 -10.78 10.61
C THR A 47 6.52 -9.80 9.45
N THR A 48 5.64 -10.04 8.49
CA THR A 48 5.19 -8.94 7.61
C THR A 48 4.15 -8.10 8.33
N GLU A 49 3.84 -6.93 7.82
CA GLU A 49 2.71 -6.11 8.25
C GLU A 49 1.38 -6.75 7.85
N GLY A 50 1.24 -7.07 6.56
CA GLY A 50 0.05 -7.68 5.96
C GLY A 50 -1.05 -6.66 5.67
N ASP A 51 -2.03 -7.08 4.86
CA ASP A 51 -3.11 -6.20 4.39
C ASP A 51 -4.22 -5.92 5.43
N GLU A 52 -4.23 -6.64 6.57
CA GLU A 52 -5.20 -6.48 7.66
C GLU A 52 -4.53 -6.70 9.02
N ASP A 53 -5.02 -5.98 10.03
CA ASP A 53 -4.62 -6.11 11.43
C ASP A 53 -4.52 -7.60 11.83
N LYS A 54 -3.35 -8.05 12.27
CA LYS A 54 -3.13 -9.45 12.66
C LYS A 54 -2.51 -9.58 14.04
N VAL A 55 -2.65 -10.75 14.63
CA VAL A 55 -2.05 -11.08 15.93
C VAL A 55 -0.92 -12.07 15.70
N ILE A 56 0.27 -11.72 16.19
CA ILE A 56 1.41 -12.63 16.27
C ILE A 56 1.62 -13.08 17.71
N HIS A 57 2.21 -14.26 17.87
CA HIS A 57 2.42 -14.91 19.17
C HIS A 57 3.90 -14.95 19.52
N LEU A 58 4.25 -14.40 20.68
CA LEU A 58 5.56 -14.53 21.28
C LEU A 58 5.52 -15.58 22.38
N ASP A 59 6.06 -16.76 22.08
CA ASP A 59 6.15 -17.85 23.05
C ASP A 59 7.40 -17.69 23.92
N ILE A 60 7.16 -17.62 25.22
CA ILE A 60 8.17 -17.56 26.26
C ILE A 60 8.19 -18.91 26.95
N THR A 61 9.34 -19.58 26.94
CA THR A 61 9.49 -20.93 27.46
C THR A 61 10.41 -20.97 28.67
N LEU A 62 10.18 -21.93 29.55
CA LEU A 62 10.90 -22.10 30.80
C LEU A 62 11.47 -23.53 30.84
N THR A 63 12.79 -23.65 30.98
CA THR A 63 13.50 -24.94 31.11
C THR A 63 14.04 -25.12 32.53
N GLY A 64 14.06 -26.35 33.02
CA GLY A 64 14.49 -26.69 34.39
C GLY A 64 13.31 -26.85 35.36
N ASP A 65 13.62 -26.96 36.64
CA ASP A 65 12.63 -27.31 37.67
C ASP A 65 11.81 -26.09 38.12
N ASN A 66 10.63 -25.90 37.54
CA ASN A 66 9.67 -24.88 37.98
C ASN A 66 8.85 -25.35 39.20
N THR A 67 9.46 -25.29 40.38
CA THR A 67 8.86 -25.78 41.64
C THR A 67 8.02 -24.73 42.39
N THR A 68 8.11 -23.47 41.99
CA THR A 68 7.42 -22.30 42.59
C THR A 68 7.03 -21.32 41.48
N ASN A 69 6.03 -20.46 41.70
CA ASN A 69 5.67 -19.48 40.67
C ASN A 69 6.88 -18.65 40.22
N VAL A 70 7.08 -18.58 38.91
CA VAL A 70 8.08 -17.74 38.26
C VAL A 70 7.40 -16.47 37.76
N ILE A 71 8.02 -15.32 38.03
CA ILE A 71 7.48 -14.02 37.69
C ILE A 71 8.53 -13.25 36.89
N VAL A 72 8.12 -12.66 35.77
CA VAL A 72 8.93 -11.71 35.00
C VAL A 72 8.04 -10.57 34.51
N THR A 73 8.60 -9.38 34.30
CA THR A 73 7.88 -8.25 33.73
C THR A 73 8.32 -8.01 32.29
N LEU A 74 7.38 -7.74 31.39
CA LEU A 74 7.59 -7.40 30.00
C LEU A 74 7.17 -5.95 29.75
N ALA A 75 8.04 -5.17 29.11
CA ALA A 75 7.72 -3.83 28.62
C ALA A 75 8.20 -3.65 27.18
N ALA A 76 7.44 -2.90 26.38
CA ALA A 76 7.87 -2.49 25.05
C ALA A 76 8.83 -1.29 25.13
N ILE A 77 9.84 -1.33 24.28
CA ILE A 77 10.77 -0.23 24.01
C ILE A 77 10.52 0.14 22.54
N PRO A 78 9.92 1.32 22.27
CA PRO A 78 9.69 1.79 20.90
C PRO A 78 10.99 1.85 20.09
N GLY A 79 10.91 1.50 18.81
CA GLY A 79 12.00 1.65 17.84
C GLY A 79 11.56 2.59 16.72
N SER A 80 11.66 2.14 15.47
CA SER A 80 10.94 2.79 14.37
C SER A 80 9.44 2.55 14.47
N ALA A 81 9.04 1.32 14.83
CA ALA A 81 7.65 1.00 15.14
C ALA A 81 7.26 1.54 16.53
N VAL A 82 6.11 2.19 16.60
CA VAL A 82 5.48 2.83 17.75
C VAL A 82 4.06 2.31 18.00
N THR A 83 3.58 2.52 19.22
CA THR A 83 2.22 2.13 19.64
C THR A 83 1.37 3.39 19.84
N PRO A 84 0.09 3.40 19.42
CA PRO A 84 -0.70 2.29 18.89
C PRO A 84 -0.66 2.14 17.36
N ASP A 85 0.15 2.93 16.67
CA ASP A 85 0.09 3.07 15.21
C ASP A 85 0.54 1.79 14.47
N ASP A 86 1.64 1.16 14.91
CA ASP A 86 2.22 -0.01 14.20
C ASP A 86 2.00 -1.32 14.97
N TYR A 87 1.87 -1.24 16.30
CA TYR A 87 1.53 -2.40 17.12
C TYR A 87 0.84 -2.07 18.44
N THR A 88 0.19 -3.08 19.01
CA THR A 88 -0.37 -3.06 20.37
C THR A 88 -0.11 -4.38 21.09
N LEU A 89 0.40 -4.33 22.32
CA LEU A 89 0.47 -5.50 23.19
C LEU A 89 -0.90 -5.80 23.80
N LEU A 90 -1.44 -7.01 23.57
CA LEU A 90 -2.75 -7.40 24.09
C LEU A 90 -2.70 -7.89 25.54
N ASN A 91 -1.58 -8.49 25.97
CA ASN A 91 -1.43 -9.09 27.29
C ASN A 91 0.00 -8.91 27.89
N GLY A 92 0.54 -7.68 27.79
CA GLY A 92 1.84 -7.31 28.37
C GLY A 92 1.84 -7.09 29.90
N GLY A 93 3.00 -6.72 30.45
CA GLY A 93 3.18 -6.44 31.88
C GLY A 93 3.73 -7.64 32.65
N GLN A 94 3.07 -8.04 33.74
CA GLN A 94 3.54 -9.11 34.61
C GLN A 94 3.17 -10.49 34.05
N ILE A 95 4.18 -11.30 33.76
CA ILE A 95 4.06 -12.67 33.28
C ILE A 95 4.29 -13.61 34.45
N ILE A 96 3.34 -14.51 34.70
CA ILE A 96 3.37 -15.43 35.84
C ILE A 96 3.26 -16.86 35.32
N PHE A 97 4.33 -17.64 35.44
CA PHE A 97 4.29 -19.09 35.30
C PHE A 97 3.92 -19.68 36.65
N LEU A 98 2.78 -20.37 36.72
CA LEU A 98 2.42 -21.17 37.87
C LEU A 98 3.41 -22.34 38.00
N LYS A 99 3.51 -22.89 39.21
CA LYS A 99 4.30 -24.11 39.46
C LYS A 99 4.00 -25.18 38.40
N GLY A 100 5.05 -25.68 37.76
CA GLY A 100 4.97 -26.71 36.71
C GLY A 100 4.63 -26.21 35.31
N GLU A 101 4.24 -24.94 35.11
CA GLU A 101 4.06 -24.39 33.76
C GLU A 101 5.42 -24.15 33.09
N THR A 102 5.48 -24.43 31.78
CA THR A 102 6.73 -24.29 31.00
C THR A 102 6.61 -23.29 29.85
N THR A 103 5.40 -22.81 29.52
CA THR A 103 5.19 -21.89 28.40
C THR A 103 4.16 -20.81 28.75
N LYS A 104 4.40 -19.58 28.30
CA LYS A 104 3.42 -18.48 28.22
C LYS A 104 3.49 -17.83 26.86
N THR A 105 2.36 -17.36 26.36
CA THR A 105 2.26 -16.68 25.07
C THR A 105 1.84 -15.23 25.29
N ILE A 106 2.58 -14.31 24.65
CA ILE A 106 2.23 -12.89 24.58
C ILE A 106 1.70 -12.62 23.19
N ASP A 107 0.51 -12.03 23.12
CA ASP A 107 -0.17 -11.68 21.90
C ASP A 107 0.14 -10.22 21.56
N ILE A 108 0.69 -10.04 20.37
CA ILE A 108 1.06 -8.74 19.82
C ILE A 108 0.17 -8.52 18.61
N LYS A 109 -0.67 -7.49 18.66
CA LYS A 109 -1.43 -7.06 17.50
C LYS A 109 -0.55 -6.17 16.64
N ILE A 110 -0.24 -6.61 15.44
CA ILE A 110 0.39 -5.82 14.38
C ILE A 110 -0.71 -5.04 13.68
N LYS A 111 -0.48 -3.74 13.52
CA LYS A 111 -1.34 -2.88 12.74
C LYS A 111 -0.92 -2.99 11.29
N ALA A 112 -1.93 -3.16 10.45
CA ALA A 112 -1.73 -3.11 9.02
C ALA A 112 -2.12 -1.72 8.54
N ASP A 113 -1.26 -1.12 7.75
CA ASP A 113 -1.67 -0.19 6.74
C ASP A 113 -1.29 -0.68 5.34
N GLU A 114 -1.37 0.23 4.37
CA GLU A 114 -1.16 -0.10 2.96
C GLU A 114 -0.26 0.95 2.28
N GLY A 115 0.39 1.77 3.08
CA GLY A 115 1.41 2.70 2.66
C GLY A 115 2.72 1.93 2.50
N LYS A 116 3.46 2.22 1.43
CA LYS A 116 4.83 1.73 1.35
C LYS A 116 5.68 2.41 2.42
N GLU A 117 6.19 1.63 3.35
CA GLU A 117 6.99 2.10 4.46
C GLU A 117 8.39 1.44 4.51
N PRO A 118 9.37 2.04 5.20
CA PRO A 118 10.61 1.35 5.50
C PRO A 118 10.35 0.22 6.51
N GLN A 119 11.16 -0.85 6.45
CA GLN A 119 11.12 -1.92 7.46
C GLN A 119 11.22 -1.34 8.88
N GLU A 120 10.29 -1.75 9.74
CA GLU A 120 10.19 -1.25 11.10
C GLU A 120 10.61 -2.27 12.16
N SER A 121 10.90 -1.77 13.35
CA SER A 121 11.20 -2.64 14.49
C SER A 121 10.93 -1.97 15.83
N PHE A 122 10.67 -2.78 16.83
CA PHE A 122 10.64 -2.40 18.24
C PHE A 122 11.26 -3.51 19.08
N GLN A 123 11.52 -3.22 20.36
CA GLN A 123 12.08 -4.21 21.28
C GLN A 123 11.12 -4.51 22.42
N LEU A 124 11.17 -5.74 22.92
CA LEU A 124 10.54 -6.12 24.17
C LEU A 124 11.62 -6.43 25.21
N LYS A 125 11.48 -5.84 26.40
CA LYS A 125 12.41 -6.06 27.51
C LYS A 125 11.77 -6.90 28.60
N LEU A 126 12.43 -7.99 28.96
CA LEU A 126 12.15 -8.78 30.15
C LEU A 126 12.99 -8.28 31.33
N TYR A 127 12.37 -8.01 32.47
CA TYR A 127 13.07 -7.51 33.65
C TYR A 127 12.38 -7.92 34.96
N ASN A 128 13.08 -7.70 36.06
CA ASN A 128 12.67 -8.09 37.42
C ASN A 128 12.31 -9.60 37.56
N PRO A 129 13.18 -10.53 37.12
CA PRO A 129 12.90 -11.96 37.27
C PRO A 129 12.83 -12.36 38.75
N GLN A 130 11.88 -13.23 39.08
CA GLN A 130 11.77 -13.89 40.38
C GLN A 130 11.69 -15.40 40.18
N ASN A 131 12.52 -16.15 40.91
CA ASN A 131 12.63 -17.61 40.85
C ASN A 131 13.06 -18.18 39.48
N CYS A 132 13.65 -17.35 38.61
CA CYS A 132 14.21 -17.79 37.34
C CYS A 132 15.46 -16.96 36.96
N THR A 133 16.13 -17.39 35.91
CA THR A 133 17.12 -16.58 35.17
C THR A 133 16.63 -16.33 33.76
N ILE A 134 17.06 -15.23 33.14
CA ILE A 134 16.69 -14.87 31.77
C ILE A 134 17.93 -15.07 30.90
N GLU A 135 17.83 -15.90 29.84
CA GLU A 135 18.94 -16.09 28.90
C GLU A 135 19.12 -14.84 28.01
N LYS A 136 18.01 -14.32 27.50
CA LYS A 136 17.94 -13.15 26.62
C LYS A 136 16.85 -12.20 27.10
N ASP A 137 17.25 -10.99 27.54
CA ASP A 137 16.36 -10.01 28.15
C ASP A 137 15.83 -8.95 27.18
N LEU A 138 16.39 -8.86 25.97
CA LEU A 138 15.95 -8.00 24.88
C LEU A 138 15.56 -8.84 23.67
N ILE A 139 14.29 -8.72 23.26
CA ILE A 139 13.72 -9.39 22.11
C ILE A 139 13.49 -8.35 21.02
N LEU A 140 14.04 -8.56 19.83
CA LEU A 140 13.76 -7.74 18.67
C LEU A 140 12.52 -8.27 17.96
N VAL A 141 11.56 -7.37 17.70
CA VAL A 141 10.44 -7.63 16.82
C VAL A 141 10.64 -6.79 15.56
N THR A 142 10.67 -7.44 14.41
CA THR A 142 10.84 -6.82 13.09
C THR A 142 9.55 -6.95 12.29
N ILE A 143 9.08 -5.85 11.72
CA ILE A 143 7.89 -5.75 10.86
C ILE A 143 8.39 -5.39 9.46
N ASN A 144 8.20 -6.30 8.51
CA ASN A 144 8.53 -6.06 7.11
C ASN A 144 7.29 -5.52 6.39
N ASP A 145 7.44 -4.35 5.78
CA ASP A 145 6.50 -3.80 4.79
C ASP A 145 6.30 -4.81 3.65
N ASP A 146 5.05 -5.12 3.33
CA ASP A 146 4.65 -5.96 2.19
C ASP A 146 3.81 -5.21 1.14
N ASP A 147 3.81 -3.87 1.17
CA ASP A 147 3.05 -3.00 0.27
C ASP A 147 3.83 -2.49 -0.95
N ASP A 148 4.93 -3.15 -1.27
CA ASP A 148 5.85 -2.70 -2.31
C ASP A 148 5.34 -2.87 -3.75
N ASN A 149 4.16 -3.49 -4.00
CA ASN A 149 3.55 -3.75 -5.31
C ASN A 149 4.48 -4.42 -6.35
N VAL A 150 5.70 -4.84 -5.97
CA VAL A 150 6.72 -5.37 -6.88
C VAL A 150 6.77 -6.90 -6.88
N ALA A 151 6.08 -7.56 -5.96
CA ALA A 151 6.00 -9.01 -5.91
C ALA A 151 5.53 -9.59 -7.27
N GLY A 152 6.43 -10.32 -7.94
CA GLY A 152 6.18 -10.93 -9.26
C GLY A 152 6.14 -9.95 -10.43
N LEU A 153 6.55 -8.69 -10.23
CA LEU A 153 6.63 -7.69 -11.29
C LEU A 153 7.80 -8.01 -12.22
N ASN A 154 7.48 -8.30 -13.49
CA ASN A 154 8.45 -8.36 -14.56
C ASN A 154 8.26 -7.14 -15.46
N ILE A 155 9.21 -6.20 -15.42
CA ILE A 155 9.21 -5.04 -16.31
C ILE A 155 9.99 -5.40 -17.58
N PRO A 156 9.34 -5.45 -18.76
CA PRO A 156 10.04 -5.75 -20.00
C PRO A 156 11.17 -4.76 -20.27
N SER A 157 12.39 -5.27 -20.47
CA SER A 157 13.59 -4.47 -20.74
C SER A 157 13.69 -3.97 -22.19
N GLY A 158 12.76 -4.39 -23.05
CA GLY A 158 12.70 -4.03 -24.47
C GLY A 158 11.34 -3.45 -24.84
N GLY A 159 11.26 -2.89 -26.05
CA GLY A 159 10.00 -2.42 -26.62
C GLY A 159 10.17 -1.21 -27.52
N ALA A 160 9.05 -0.68 -28.01
CA ALA A 160 9.06 0.49 -28.87
C ALA A 160 9.17 1.74 -28.01
N SER A 161 10.04 2.67 -28.38
CA SER A 161 10.12 3.99 -27.78
C SER A 161 9.24 4.97 -28.55
N SER A 162 8.68 5.94 -27.85
CA SER A 162 8.00 7.07 -28.47
C SER A 162 9.05 8.10 -28.90
N PRO A 163 9.10 8.51 -30.19
CA PRO A 163 9.91 9.63 -30.62
C PRO A 163 9.67 10.91 -29.80
N ASP A 164 10.75 11.60 -29.40
CA ASP A 164 10.68 12.91 -28.74
C ASP A 164 10.24 14.04 -29.69
N HIS A 165 10.17 13.78 -31.00
CA HIS A 165 9.80 14.75 -32.01
C HIS A 165 9.00 14.12 -33.15
N TYR A 166 8.01 14.86 -33.62
CA TYR A 166 7.28 14.59 -34.85
C TYR A 166 7.16 15.88 -35.66
N ASP A 167 7.37 15.78 -36.98
CA ASP A 167 7.21 16.91 -37.88
C ASP A 167 5.81 17.54 -37.74
N GLY A 168 5.77 18.85 -37.51
CA GLY A 168 4.52 19.60 -37.34
C GLY A 168 3.91 19.53 -35.93
N TYR A 169 4.56 18.88 -34.97
CA TYR A 169 4.13 18.82 -33.58
C TYR A 169 5.22 19.29 -32.61
N ASN A 170 4.80 19.96 -31.54
CA ASN A 170 5.65 20.33 -30.41
C ASN A 170 5.24 19.55 -29.17
N LEU A 171 6.19 18.99 -28.43
CA LEU A 171 5.95 18.39 -27.11
C LEU A 171 5.46 19.48 -26.13
N VAL A 172 4.29 19.25 -25.55
CA VAL A 172 3.63 20.19 -24.61
C VAL A 172 3.51 19.64 -23.20
N TRP A 173 3.49 18.32 -23.03
CA TRP A 173 3.46 17.67 -21.73
C TRP A 173 3.97 16.24 -21.86
N ARG A 174 4.64 15.74 -20.82
CA ARG A 174 4.97 14.33 -20.68
C ARG A 174 5.08 13.94 -19.21
N ASP A 175 4.87 12.67 -18.94
CA ASP A 175 5.26 12.04 -17.69
C ASP A 175 6.09 10.79 -17.99
N GLU A 176 7.33 10.82 -17.49
CA GLU A 176 8.34 9.76 -17.61
C GLU A 176 8.52 9.02 -16.27
N PHE A 177 7.65 9.32 -15.28
CA PHE A 177 7.60 8.69 -13.97
C PHE A 177 8.96 8.68 -13.25
N VAL A 178 9.65 9.83 -13.30
CA VAL A 178 10.94 10.03 -12.65
C VAL A 178 10.76 10.23 -11.15
N GLY A 179 11.56 9.52 -10.35
CA GLY A 179 11.48 9.53 -8.89
C GLY A 179 10.76 8.30 -8.35
N ASP A 180 10.40 8.32 -7.06
CA ASP A 180 9.80 7.18 -6.36
C ASP A 180 8.30 7.39 -6.04
N VAL A 181 7.75 8.56 -6.41
CA VAL A 181 6.38 8.96 -6.08
C VAL A 181 5.70 9.59 -7.28
N LEU A 182 4.41 9.32 -7.41
CA LEU A 182 3.58 9.86 -8.48
C LEU A 182 3.44 11.39 -8.34
N ASN A 183 3.55 12.12 -9.44
CA ASN A 183 3.38 13.56 -9.44
C ASN A 183 1.91 13.95 -9.18
N SER A 184 1.62 14.40 -7.96
CA SER A 184 0.28 14.85 -7.56
C SER A 184 -0.16 16.15 -8.24
N ALA A 185 0.74 16.90 -8.89
CA ALA A 185 0.35 18.04 -9.72
C ALA A 185 -0.32 17.60 -11.03
N ASP A 186 -0.03 16.39 -11.51
CA ASP A 186 -0.55 15.86 -12.77
C ASP A 186 -1.68 14.84 -12.54
N TRP A 187 -1.58 14.04 -11.48
CA TRP A 187 -2.44 12.88 -11.24
C TRP A 187 -3.26 12.96 -9.97
N SER A 188 -4.50 12.48 -10.04
CA SER A 188 -5.38 12.21 -8.89
C SER A 188 -5.83 10.75 -8.91
N PHE A 189 -6.08 10.17 -7.75
CA PHE A 189 -6.72 8.86 -7.62
C PHE A 189 -8.25 9.01 -7.56
N GLU A 190 -8.97 8.14 -8.27
CA GLU A 190 -10.37 7.85 -7.95
C GLU A 190 -10.42 6.64 -7.01
N THR A 191 -11.16 6.75 -5.92
CA THR A 191 -11.22 5.74 -4.85
C THR A 191 -12.59 5.07 -4.80
N GLY A 192 -12.62 3.78 -4.45
CA GLY A 192 -13.83 3.00 -4.27
C GLY A 192 -14.35 2.32 -5.53
N ASN A 193 -15.59 1.83 -5.44
CA ASN A 193 -16.26 1.09 -6.52
C ASN A 193 -17.35 1.92 -7.23
N GLY A 194 -17.25 3.25 -7.19
CA GLY A 194 -18.20 4.18 -7.83
C GLY A 194 -19.54 4.37 -7.10
N CYS A 195 -19.79 3.67 -5.99
CA CYS A 195 -21.00 3.84 -5.19
C CYS A 195 -21.04 5.18 -4.42
N PRO A 196 -22.23 5.74 -4.13
CA PRO A 196 -23.55 5.20 -4.45
C PRO A 196 -24.03 5.51 -5.88
N ASP A 197 -23.41 6.46 -6.56
CA ASP A 197 -23.96 7.05 -7.79
C ASP A 197 -23.76 6.18 -9.03
N ASN A 198 -22.70 5.37 -9.07
CA ASN A 198 -22.33 4.53 -10.20
C ASN A 198 -21.61 3.25 -9.74
N CYS A 199 -22.26 2.47 -8.88
CA CYS A 199 -21.71 1.22 -8.35
C CYS A 199 -21.19 0.28 -9.44
N GLY A 200 -20.05 -0.37 -9.19
CA GLY A 200 -19.36 -1.19 -10.19
C GLY A 200 -18.86 -0.35 -11.37
N TRP A 201 -18.66 0.95 -11.17
CA TRP A 201 -18.28 1.95 -12.17
C TRP A 201 -19.15 1.94 -13.44
N GLY A 202 -20.38 1.45 -13.35
CA GLY A 202 -21.32 1.32 -14.47
C GLY A 202 -21.16 0.04 -15.28
N ASN A 203 -20.15 -0.77 -14.97
CA ASN A 203 -19.78 -1.98 -15.71
C ASN A 203 -19.81 -3.26 -14.88
N ASN A 204 -20.33 -3.21 -13.64
CA ASN A 204 -20.24 -4.29 -12.66
C ASN A 204 -18.79 -4.69 -12.35
N GLU A 205 -17.89 -3.70 -12.33
CA GLU A 205 -16.51 -3.85 -11.87
C GLU A 205 -16.48 -4.36 -10.42
N SER A 206 -15.57 -5.29 -10.13
CA SER A 206 -15.51 -6.03 -8.85
C SER A 206 -14.48 -5.46 -7.87
N GLN A 207 -13.64 -4.53 -8.32
CA GLN A 207 -12.53 -3.99 -7.56
C GLN A 207 -12.90 -2.72 -6.80
N TYR A 208 -12.24 -2.51 -5.68
CA TYR A 208 -12.20 -1.24 -4.98
C TYR A 208 -10.94 -0.47 -5.38
N TYR A 209 -11.08 0.71 -6.00
CA TYR A 209 -9.90 1.51 -6.38
C TYR A 209 -9.26 2.22 -5.19
N ARG A 210 -7.93 2.26 -5.16
CA ARG A 210 -7.11 2.86 -4.10
C ARG A 210 -5.78 3.40 -4.65
N SER A 211 -5.16 4.29 -3.89
CA SER A 211 -3.80 4.76 -4.13
C SER A 211 -2.76 3.65 -3.97
N ASP A 212 -3.00 2.76 -3.02
CA ASP A 212 -2.02 1.82 -2.48
C ASP A 212 -1.67 0.71 -3.48
N ASN A 213 -2.50 0.56 -4.51
CA ASN A 213 -2.22 -0.30 -5.64
C ASN A 213 -1.31 0.36 -6.69
N THR A 214 -0.75 1.55 -6.44
CA THR A 214 0.14 2.26 -7.36
C THR A 214 1.54 2.43 -6.76
N SER A 215 2.57 2.15 -7.56
CA SER A 215 3.97 2.39 -7.22
C SER A 215 4.75 2.94 -8.41
N ILE A 216 5.86 3.62 -8.14
CA ILE A 216 6.87 3.94 -9.16
C ILE A 216 8.06 3.01 -8.96
N VAL A 217 8.39 2.23 -9.98
CA VAL A 217 9.43 1.19 -9.91
C VAL A 217 10.34 1.28 -11.11
N ASN A 218 11.63 1.54 -10.88
CA ASN A 218 12.64 1.68 -11.93
C ASN A 218 12.26 2.69 -13.03
N GLY A 219 11.65 3.82 -12.65
CA GLY A 219 11.20 4.85 -13.60
C GLY A 219 9.89 4.53 -14.32
N HIS A 220 9.04 3.69 -13.73
CA HIS A 220 7.78 3.26 -14.34
C HIS A 220 6.62 3.36 -13.38
N LEU A 221 5.47 3.85 -13.87
CA LEU A 221 4.20 3.65 -13.20
C LEU A 221 3.82 2.17 -13.22
N VAL A 222 3.52 1.63 -12.04
CA VAL A 222 2.99 0.29 -11.84
C VAL A 222 1.67 0.42 -11.09
N ILE A 223 0.60 -0.07 -11.71
CA ILE A 223 -0.69 -0.25 -11.04
C ILE A 223 -0.85 -1.76 -10.79
N THR A 224 -1.29 -2.19 -9.63
CA THR A 224 -1.33 -3.61 -9.27
C THR A 224 -2.72 -3.99 -8.85
N ALA A 225 -3.46 -4.71 -9.70
CA ALA A 225 -4.75 -5.27 -9.31
C ALA A 225 -4.55 -6.46 -8.36
N LYS A 226 -4.73 -6.31 -7.05
CA LYS A 226 -4.53 -7.38 -6.05
C LYS A 226 -5.84 -8.16 -5.81
N LYS A 227 -5.72 -9.47 -5.52
CA LYS A 227 -6.83 -10.24 -4.92
C LYS A 227 -6.67 -10.11 -3.41
N GLN A 228 -7.37 -9.12 -2.86
CA GLN A 228 -7.21 -8.64 -1.49
C GLN A 228 -8.60 -8.20 -1.02
N GLN A 229 -9.01 -8.67 0.16
CA GLN A 229 -10.29 -8.24 0.71
C GLN A 229 -10.16 -6.82 1.26
N TYR A 230 -11.00 -5.91 0.78
CA TYR A 230 -11.03 -4.55 1.32
C TYR A 230 -12.41 -3.92 1.13
N GLY A 231 -12.93 -3.27 2.18
CA GLY A 231 -14.21 -2.56 2.11
C GLY A 231 -15.39 -3.44 1.67
N GLY A 232 -15.31 -4.76 1.87
CA GLY A 232 -16.31 -5.74 1.41
C GLY A 232 -16.16 -6.21 -0.05
N PHE A 233 -15.03 -5.90 -0.70
CA PHE A 233 -14.69 -6.34 -2.06
C PHE A 233 -13.53 -7.32 -2.03
N ASP A 234 -13.45 -8.24 -3.00
CA ASP A 234 -12.40 -9.27 -3.08
C ASP A 234 -11.15 -8.86 -3.88
N TYR A 235 -11.20 -7.67 -4.50
CA TYR A 235 -10.14 -7.15 -5.36
C TYR A 235 -9.90 -5.66 -5.11
N THR A 236 -8.63 -5.25 -5.18
CA THR A 236 -8.21 -3.85 -5.14
C THR A 236 -7.42 -3.51 -6.40
N SER A 237 -7.40 -2.24 -6.82
CA SER A 237 -6.64 -1.75 -7.98
C SER A 237 -6.46 -0.24 -7.88
N SER A 238 -5.88 0.42 -8.89
CA SER A 238 -5.87 1.89 -8.98
C SER A 238 -6.56 2.40 -10.24
N ARG A 239 -7.15 3.59 -10.11
CA ARG A 239 -7.67 4.37 -11.22
C ARG A 239 -7.17 5.81 -11.10
N LEU A 240 -6.32 6.20 -12.02
CA LEU A 240 -5.69 7.53 -12.02
C LEU A 240 -6.33 8.44 -13.04
N VAL A 241 -6.47 9.73 -12.73
CA VAL A 241 -7.05 10.76 -13.59
C VAL A 241 -6.21 12.02 -13.61
N THR A 242 -6.19 12.70 -14.76
CA THR A 242 -5.64 14.06 -14.90
C THR A 242 -6.70 15.16 -14.74
N LYS A 243 -7.92 14.82 -14.30
CA LYS A 243 -9.06 15.74 -14.22
C LYS A 243 -8.71 16.99 -13.41
N GLY A 244 -8.92 18.16 -14.00
CA GLY A 244 -8.60 19.45 -13.36
C GLY A 244 -7.11 19.79 -13.28
N LYS A 245 -6.23 18.92 -13.80
CA LYS A 245 -4.77 19.07 -13.76
C LYS A 245 -4.19 19.19 -15.17
N GLN A 246 -4.24 18.11 -15.96
CA GLN A 246 -3.78 18.08 -17.35
C GLN A 246 -4.96 17.81 -18.29
N GLN A 247 -5.20 18.73 -19.23
CA GLN A 247 -6.31 18.65 -20.18
C GLN A 247 -5.83 19.08 -21.56
N PHE A 248 -6.31 18.39 -22.59
CA PHE A 248 -5.82 18.56 -23.95
C PHE A 248 -6.98 18.63 -24.94
N LYS A 249 -6.87 19.58 -25.88
CA LYS A 249 -7.79 19.65 -27.01
C LYS A 249 -6.97 19.53 -28.28
N PHE A 250 -7.22 18.44 -29.01
CA PHE A 250 -6.44 18.02 -30.17
C PHE A 250 -4.99 17.69 -29.82
N GLY A 251 -4.25 17.19 -30.81
CA GLY A 251 -2.84 16.82 -30.67
C GLY A 251 -2.62 15.33 -30.82
N ARG A 252 -1.43 14.87 -30.45
CA ARG A 252 -1.07 13.47 -30.46
C ARG A 252 -0.67 13.02 -29.07
N ILE A 253 -1.15 11.84 -28.69
CA ILE A 253 -0.84 11.15 -27.44
C ILE A 253 -0.08 9.89 -27.79
N ASP A 254 1.13 9.75 -27.27
CA ASP A 254 1.83 8.47 -27.28
C ASP A 254 1.83 7.89 -25.87
N ILE A 255 1.48 6.61 -25.79
CA ILE A 255 1.52 5.84 -24.55
C ILE A 255 2.34 4.57 -24.78
N ARG A 256 3.44 4.41 -24.05
CA ARG A 256 4.15 3.12 -23.95
C ARG A 256 3.67 2.39 -22.71
N ALA A 257 3.24 1.14 -22.84
CA ALA A 257 2.79 0.33 -21.70
C ALA A 257 3.07 -1.17 -21.85
N ALA A 258 2.95 -1.91 -20.76
CA ALA A 258 2.89 -3.37 -20.75
C ALA A 258 1.60 -3.81 -20.03
N LEU A 259 0.85 -4.71 -20.67
CA LEU A 259 -0.53 -4.99 -20.26
C LEU A 259 -0.61 -6.30 -19.48
N PRO A 260 -1.41 -6.38 -18.40
CA PRO A 260 -1.63 -7.63 -17.71
C PRO A 260 -2.40 -8.64 -18.58
N GLN A 261 -2.25 -9.91 -18.24
CA GLN A 261 -3.12 -10.99 -18.71
C GLN A 261 -3.84 -11.65 -17.54
N GLY A 262 -4.90 -12.38 -17.84
CA GLY A 262 -5.66 -13.14 -16.86
C GLY A 262 -7.15 -12.90 -17.00
N LYS A 263 -7.92 -13.95 -16.73
CA LYS A 263 -9.38 -13.89 -16.83
C LYS A 263 -9.95 -12.81 -15.91
N GLY A 264 -10.85 -11.98 -16.45
CA GLY A 264 -11.49 -10.89 -15.72
C GLY A 264 -10.62 -9.64 -15.51
N ILE A 265 -9.36 -9.64 -15.95
CA ILE A 265 -8.53 -8.44 -15.94
C ILE A 265 -8.91 -7.54 -17.12
N TRP A 266 -9.13 -6.25 -16.85
CA TRP A 266 -9.52 -5.26 -17.84
C TRP A 266 -8.72 -3.97 -17.69
N PRO A 267 -7.50 -3.92 -18.26
CA PRO A 267 -6.75 -2.69 -18.35
C PRO A 267 -7.36 -1.74 -19.39
N ALA A 268 -7.34 -0.45 -19.08
CA ALA A 268 -7.84 0.60 -19.95
C ALA A 268 -6.94 1.84 -19.89
N LEU A 269 -6.75 2.46 -21.05
CA LEU A 269 -6.06 3.71 -21.31
C LEU A 269 -7.02 4.58 -22.12
N TRP A 270 -7.65 5.55 -21.48
CA TRP A 270 -8.76 6.26 -22.10
C TRP A 270 -8.84 7.73 -21.71
N MET A 271 -9.74 8.47 -22.36
CA MET A 271 -9.93 9.90 -22.20
C MET A 271 -11.42 10.22 -22.02
N LEU A 272 -11.76 11.14 -21.11
CA LEU A 272 -13.11 11.70 -20.97
C LEU A 272 -13.14 13.23 -21.14
N GLY A 273 -14.24 13.77 -21.67
CA GLY A 273 -14.42 15.22 -21.82
C GLY A 273 -14.43 15.98 -20.49
N SER A 274 -13.80 17.17 -20.42
CA SER A 274 -13.75 17.95 -19.14
C SER A 274 -15.07 18.49 -18.68
N ASN A 275 -16.03 18.53 -19.59
CA ASN A 275 -17.39 18.93 -19.30
C ASN A 275 -18.23 17.77 -18.74
N VAL A 276 -17.66 16.61 -18.38
CA VAL A 276 -18.42 15.46 -17.82
C VAL A 276 -19.32 15.88 -16.65
N ASP A 277 -18.88 16.76 -15.77
CA ASP A 277 -19.70 17.20 -14.63
C ASP A 277 -20.87 18.12 -15.07
N ALA A 278 -20.77 18.72 -16.26
CA ALA A 278 -21.78 19.63 -16.79
C ALA A 278 -22.79 18.95 -17.71
N VAL A 279 -22.37 17.94 -18.47
CA VAL A 279 -23.22 17.29 -19.50
C VAL A 279 -23.38 15.78 -19.31
N SER A 280 -22.67 15.19 -18.36
CA SER A 280 -22.62 13.75 -18.09
C SER A 280 -22.11 12.91 -19.27
N TRP A 281 -21.86 11.63 -19.00
CA TRP A 281 -21.62 10.64 -20.04
C TRP A 281 -22.95 10.20 -20.68
N PRO A 282 -23.02 9.92 -22.00
CA PRO A 282 -21.94 9.95 -23.00
C PRO A 282 -21.75 11.31 -23.69
N ALA A 283 -22.51 12.34 -23.28
CA ALA A 283 -22.50 13.65 -23.95
C ALA A 283 -21.17 14.41 -23.84
N CYS A 284 -20.38 14.13 -22.80
CA CYS A 284 -19.02 14.65 -22.69
C CYS A 284 -18.04 14.02 -23.68
N GLY A 285 -18.36 12.84 -24.21
CA GLY A 285 -17.46 12.06 -25.06
C GLY A 285 -16.43 11.26 -24.29
N GLU A 286 -16.10 10.09 -24.83
CA GLU A 286 -15.05 9.19 -24.35
C GLU A 286 -14.20 8.70 -25.53
N ILE A 287 -12.89 8.63 -25.33
CA ILE A 287 -11.96 8.04 -26.29
C ILE A 287 -11.08 7.02 -25.57
N ASP A 288 -11.30 5.76 -25.88
CA ASP A 288 -10.48 4.65 -25.41
C ASP A 288 -9.32 4.47 -26.37
N ILE A 289 -8.13 4.89 -25.93
CA ILE A 289 -6.89 4.75 -26.69
C ILE A 289 -6.51 3.28 -26.77
N MET A 290 -6.73 2.55 -25.68
CA MET A 290 -6.51 1.11 -25.60
C MET A 290 -7.34 0.53 -24.45
N GLU A 291 -8.11 -0.51 -24.76
CA GLU A 291 -8.64 -1.45 -23.80
C GLU A 291 -8.18 -2.86 -24.16
N LEU A 292 -7.97 -3.70 -23.16
CA LEU A 292 -7.69 -5.11 -23.36
C LEU A 292 -8.55 -5.95 -22.41
N THR A 293 -8.99 -7.11 -22.91
CA THR A 293 -9.58 -8.15 -22.07
C THR A 293 -8.49 -9.17 -21.78
N GLY A 294 -8.15 -9.41 -20.52
CA GLY A 294 -7.02 -10.25 -20.11
C GLY A 294 -7.12 -11.71 -20.57
N ASP A 295 -8.31 -12.17 -20.96
CA ASP A 295 -8.57 -13.46 -21.63
C ASP A 295 -8.04 -13.52 -23.08
N PHE A 296 -7.85 -12.36 -23.72
CA PHE A 296 -7.36 -12.20 -25.09
C PHE A 296 -6.15 -11.27 -25.11
N PRO A 297 -5.00 -11.68 -24.52
CA PRO A 297 -3.85 -10.79 -24.32
C PRO A 297 -3.15 -10.38 -25.63
N ASN A 298 -3.55 -10.94 -26.77
CA ASN A 298 -3.10 -10.58 -28.11
C ASN A 298 -4.02 -9.57 -28.82
N ARG A 299 -5.08 -9.07 -28.17
CA ARG A 299 -6.05 -8.14 -28.75
C ARG A 299 -6.22 -6.91 -27.88
N VAL A 300 -6.12 -5.73 -28.50
CA VAL A 300 -6.56 -4.46 -27.93
C VAL A 300 -7.70 -3.89 -28.75
N VAL A 301 -8.53 -3.06 -28.12
CA VAL A 301 -9.63 -2.33 -28.74
C VAL A 301 -9.45 -0.85 -28.48
N GLY A 302 -9.57 -0.02 -29.51
CA GLY A 302 -9.75 1.41 -29.36
C GLY A 302 -11.18 1.78 -29.69
N THR A 303 -11.82 2.60 -28.87
CA THR A 303 -13.24 2.93 -28.99
C THR A 303 -13.46 4.43 -28.83
N VAL A 304 -14.49 4.96 -29.49
CA VAL A 304 -15.01 6.30 -29.19
C VAL A 304 -16.47 6.18 -28.80
N HIS A 305 -16.86 6.76 -27.66
CA HIS A 305 -18.25 6.82 -27.20
C HIS A 305 -18.79 8.24 -27.32
N TYR A 306 -20.03 8.36 -27.78
CA TYR A 306 -20.72 9.64 -27.97
C TYR A 306 -22.23 9.47 -27.92
N GLY A 307 -22.96 10.58 -27.82
CA GLY A 307 -24.42 10.58 -27.78
C GLY A 307 -24.93 11.69 -26.86
N ALA A 308 -26.14 12.19 -27.08
CA ALA A 308 -26.65 13.31 -26.28
C ALA A 308 -27.07 12.89 -24.84
N ASN A 309 -27.29 11.60 -24.60
CA ASN A 309 -27.64 10.99 -23.32
C ASN A 309 -27.50 9.46 -23.41
N LEU A 310 -27.72 8.75 -22.30
CA LEU A 310 -27.62 7.29 -22.22
C LEU A 310 -28.50 6.55 -23.25
N ALA A 311 -29.72 7.03 -23.51
CA ALA A 311 -30.64 6.38 -24.46
C ALA A 311 -30.19 6.54 -25.93
N GLN A 312 -29.32 7.51 -26.20
CA GLN A 312 -28.76 7.81 -27.51
C GLN A 312 -27.25 7.51 -27.57
N HIS A 313 -26.75 6.70 -26.63
CA HIS A 313 -25.37 6.27 -26.62
C HIS A 313 -25.05 5.49 -27.90
N GLN A 314 -23.94 5.88 -28.54
CA GLN A 314 -23.36 5.24 -29.70
C GLN A 314 -21.86 5.07 -29.46
N TYR A 315 -21.26 4.10 -30.14
CA TYR A 315 -19.82 3.90 -30.10
C TYR A 315 -19.31 3.37 -31.44
N ASN A 316 -18.02 3.60 -31.70
CA ASN A 316 -17.30 2.98 -32.82
C ASN A 316 -15.98 2.40 -32.31
N SER A 317 -15.74 1.12 -32.59
CA SER A 317 -14.56 0.41 -32.11
C SER A 317 -13.71 -0.13 -33.25
N VAL A 318 -12.40 -0.20 -33.02
CA VAL A 318 -11.44 -0.86 -33.89
C VAL A 318 -10.58 -1.77 -33.04
N SER A 319 -10.40 -3.02 -33.47
CA SER A 319 -9.50 -3.96 -32.81
C SER A 319 -8.14 -4.03 -33.52
N LYS A 320 -7.08 -4.17 -32.74
CA LYS A 320 -5.74 -4.53 -33.22
C LYS A 320 -5.26 -5.80 -32.56
N PHE A 321 -4.67 -6.68 -33.36
CA PHE A 321 -4.08 -7.93 -32.92
C PHE A 321 -2.56 -7.90 -33.07
N THR A 322 -1.85 -8.54 -32.16
CA THR A 322 -0.45 -8.90 -32.36
C THR A 322 -0.33 -10.03 -33.41
N SER A 323 0.84 -10.18 -34.02
CA SER A 323 1.12 -11.28 -34.95
C SER A 323 1.60 -12.53 -34.22
N GLY A 324 1.31 -13.72 -34.78
CA GLY A 324 1.85 -14.97 -34.24
C GLY A 324 1.33 -15.30 -32.83
N ASN A 325 2.24 -15.69 -31.94
CA ASN A 325 1.95 -16.04 -30.53
C ASN A 325 2.24 -14.87 -29.57
N ASP A 326 2.54 -13.67 -30.09
CA ASP A 326 2.92 -12.52 -29.28
C ASP A 326 1.72 -12.00 -28.47
N SER A 327 1.99 -11.31 -27.38
CA SER A 327 0.97 -10.65 -26.56
C SER A 327 1.41 -9.25 -26.13
N TYR A 328 0.47 -8.43 -25.68
CA TYR A 328 0.75 -7.07 -25.22
C TYR A 328 1.38 -7.00 -23.82
N GLN A 329 1.82 -8.13 -23.24
CA GLN A 329 2.57 -8.19 -21.99
C GLN A 329 4.01 -7.72 -22.14
N GLU A 330 4.62 -7.95 -23.31
CA GLU A 330 6.04 -7.66 -23.51
C GLU A 330 6.28 -6.24 -23.98
N ASN A 331 5.39 -5.71 -24.82
CA ASN A 331 5.50 -4.36 -25.35
C ASN A 331 4.19 -3.89 -26.00
N PHE A 332 3.66 -2.76 -25.56
CA PHE A 332 2.59 -2.05 -26.23
C PHE A 332 2.97 -0.57 -26.40
N THR A 333 2.71 -0.04 -27.60
CA THR A 333 2.77 1.41 -27.85
C THR A 333 1.52 1.80 -28.62
N SER A 334 0.76 2.74 -28.05
CA SER A 334 -0.37 3.36 -28.75
C SER A 334 -0.01 4.77 -29.16
N THR A 335 -0.52 5.16 -30.31
CA THR A 335 -0.53 6.53 -30.78
C THR A 335 -1.97 6.91 -31.10
N LEU A 336 -2.49 7.92 -30.42
CA LEU A 336 -3.73 8.59 -30.81
C LEU A 336 -3.39 9.93 -31.46
N SER A 337 -3.88 10.15 -32.68
CA SER A 337 -3.85 11.47 -33.33
C SER A 337 -5.25 12.08 -33.32
N ILE A 338 -5.43 13.16 -32.57
CA ILE A 338 -6.69 13.88 -32.40
C ILE A 338 -6.70 15.06 -33.37
N GLY A 339 -7.32 14.87 -34.53
CA GLY A 339 -7.49 15.91 -35.56
C GLY A 339 -8.76 16.76 -35.38
N LYS A 340 -8.88 17.86 -36.15
CA LYS A 340 -10.04 18.79 -36.15
C LYS A 340 -11.39 18.11 -36.42
N THR A 341 -11.39 16.93 -37.04
CA THR A 341 -12.60 16.17 -37.39
C THR A 341 -13.25 15.47 -36.18
N ILE A 342 -12.51 15.24 -35.10
CA ILE A 342 -13.05 14.70 -33.85
C ILE A 342 -13.41 15.89 -32.94
N LEU A 343 -14.61 16.43 -33.12
CA LEU A 343 -15.11 17.58 -32.37
C LEU A 343 -15.60 17.16 -30.97
N PHE A 344 -14.68 16.98 -30.03
CA PHE A 344 -15.00 17.09 -28.60
C PHE A 344 -14.60 18.49 -28.10
N ASN A 345 -15.44 19.10 -27.26
CA ASN A 345 -15.23 20.49 -26.85
C ASN A 345 -13.94 20.68 -26.03
N SER A 346 -13.44 19.62 -25.40
CA SER A 346 -12.13 19.46 -24.75
C SER A 346 -12.04 18.03 -24.19
N LEU A 347 -10.89 17.35 -24.30
CA LEU A 347 -10.65 16.04 -23.65
C LEU A 347 -9.76 16.28 -22.41
N SER A 348 -9.99 15.58 -21.30
CA SER A 348 -9.42 16.04 -20.02
C SER A 348 -9.14 14.99 -18.96
N MET A 349 -9.68 13.79 -19.11
CA MET A 349 -9.53 12.77 -18.09
C MET A 349 -8.82 11.59 -18.71
N MET A 350 -7.50 11.59 -18.62
CA MET A 350 -6.76 10.42 -19.02
C MET A 350 -6.86 9.38 -17.89
N LYS A 351 -7.53 8.25 -18.14
CA LYS A 351 -7.81 7.21 -17.15
C LYS A 351 -7.02 5.94 -17.43
N PHE A 352 -6.42 5.41 -16.37
CA PHE A 352 -5.50 4.29 -16.41
C PHE A 352 -5.97 3.21 -15.45
N ILE A 353 -6.14 2.00 -15.98
CA ILE A 353 -6.18 0.74 -15.22
C ILE A 353 -5.12 -0.11 -15.90
N LEU A 354 -3.99 -0.38 -15.26
CA LEU A 354 -2.90 -1.11 -15.90
C LEU A 354 -2.16 -2.01 -14.93
N ARG A 355 -1.20 -2.78 -15.45
CA ARG A 355 -0.29 -3.59 -14.64
C ARG A 355 1.18 -3.53 -15.05
N SER A 356 1.58 -2.50 -15.79
CA SER A 356 2.99 -2.07 -15.94
C SER A 356 3.14 -0.99 -17.02
N HIS A 357 4.24 -0.25 -16.87
CA HIS A 357 4.83 0.72 -17.78
C HIS A 357 3.88 1.80 -18.30
N LEU A 358 4.27 3.04 -18.08
CA LEU A 358 3.60 4.15 -18.72
C LEU A 358 4.67 5.14 -19.13
N GLN A 359 4.59 5.64 -20.34
CA GLN A 359 5.26 6.85 -20.78
C GLN A 359 4.20 7.61 -21.55
N ILE A 360 3.80 8.80 -21.08
CA ILE A 360 2.82 9.60 -21.83
C ILE A 360 3.52 10.82 -22.38
N SER A 361 3.42 11.01 -23.68
CA SER A 361 3.86 12.24 -24.34
C SER A 361 2.72 12.83 -25.14
N MET A 362 2.47 14.13 -24.91
CA MET A 362 1.47 14.92 -25.61
C MET A 362 2.15 15.95 -26.50
N VAL A 363 1.80 15.95 -27.78
CA VAL A 363 2.35 16.88 -28.76
C VAL A 363 1.23 17.68 -29.47
N SER A 364 1.39 18.99 -29.62
CA SER A 364 0.39 19.91 -30.18
C SER A 364 0.83 20.52 -31.53
N PRO A 365 -0.08 20.73 -32.51
CA PRO A 365 0.24 21.45 -33.74
C PRO A 365 0.24 22.98 -33.52
N GLY A 366 1.42 23.58 -33.35
CA GLY A 366 1.67 25.04 -33.40
C GLY A 366 1.23 25.88 -32.17
N PRO A 367 1.65 27.17 -32.07
CA PRO A 367 1.38 28.02 -30.91
C PRO A 367 -0.08 28.48 -30.86
N LEU A 368 -0.78 28.18 -29.77
CA LEU A 368 -2.16 28.59 -29.53
C LEU A 368 -2.21 30.05 -29.08
N THR A 369 -2.71 30.94 -29.94
CA THR A 369 -3.14 32.30 -29.55
C THR A 369 -4.61 32.26 -29.13
N ASN A 370 -4.91 32.77 -27.93
CA ASN A 370 -6.26 33.01 -27.41
C ASN A 370 -7.15 33.76 -28.42
N THR A 371 -8.35 33.25 -28.73
CA THR A 371 -9.57 34.05 -28.91
C THR A 371 -10.84 33.18 -28.95
N SER A 372 -11.92 33.81 -28.52
CA SER A 372 -13.31 33.42 -28.31
C SER A 372 -14.15 33.02 -29.54
N SER A 373 -15.12 32.13 -29.28
CA SER A 373 -16.53 32.06 -29.78
C SER A 373 -16.87 31.84 -31.29
N LEU A 374 -17.96 31.05 -31.49
CA LEU A 374 -19.01 31.02 -32.56
C LEU A 374 -19.07 29.82 -33.55
N PHE A 375 -20.22 29.09 -33.48
CA PHE A 375 -21.14 28.49 -34.52
C PHE A 375 -20.62 28.08 -35.94
N SER A 376 -21.17 27.14 -36.75
CA SER A 376 -22.45 26.40 -36.87
C SER A 376 -22.38 25.24 -37.91
N MET A 377 -23.27 24.25 -37.77
CA MET A 377 -24.05 23.43 -38.75
C MET A 377 -23.49 22.87 -40.09
N TRP A 378 -23.59 21.52 -40.23
CA TRP A 378 -24.24 20.64 -41.26
C TRP A 378 -24.24 21.04 -42.76
N PRO A 379 -24.19 20.07 -43.71
CA PRO A 379 -25.01 18.85 -43.82
C PRO A 379 -24.33 17.54 -43.47
#